data_AF-A0A960G0B3-F1
#
_entry.id   AF-A0A960G0B3-F1
#
_cell.length_a   1.000
_cell.length_b   1.000
_cell.length_c   1.000
_cell.angle_alpha   90.00
_cell.angle_beta   90.00
_cell.angle_gamma   90.00
#
_symmetry.space_group_name_H-M   'P 1'
#
loop_
_entity.id
_entity.type
_entity.pdbx_description
1 polymer ?
#
loop_
_entity_poly.entity_id
_entity_poly.type
_entity_poly.pdbx_seq_one_letter_code
_entity_poly.pdbx_strand_id
1 'polypeptide(L)'
;MASSGSGAPPVVLVFGLQDGAARWLTRRLRAAGVVAVHLPPDLPLPAAQSVCAAADAGMHLFSAGQGMDGRYLEIWQLLAEAGRARYVLVHDLGPATLDVNEAAAIASRVLEEDVLTTTLPLLDDDEGVIGVLDVGTREQYFPDGTHEAPRDDFSDAVEAETNTLFDAADAVGAGPHDAIREGQLAAAVTIDTRSGAGVDWLAAHLPARSVPAASTVLPGDDVDQPLIAAGPQGCALGPCLTILGSATQTVTISALSDLLEPALVSQLPAGAVAAARLEPVPALGSWVVALE
;
A
#
# COMPACT_ATOMS: atom_id res chain seq x y z
N MET A 1 15.47 -9.41 15.94
CA MET A 1 15.45 -10.73 15.27
C MET A 1 14.31 -10.67 14.26
N ALA A 2 14.63 -10.55 12.97
CA ALA A 2 13.62 -10.52 11.93
C ALA A 2 12.84 -11.83 11.95
N SER A 3 11.52 -11.75 12.16
CA SER A 3 10.62 -12.88 11.96
C SER A 3 10.71 -13.28 10.48
N SER A 4 11.27 -14.46 10.23
CA SER A 4 11.21 -15.12 8.93
C SER A 4 9.77 -15.57 8.68
N GLY A 5 8.90 -14.63 8.28
CA GLY A 5 7.60 -14.97 7.72
C GLY A 5 7.81 -15.48 6.31
N SER A 6 7.64 -16.79 6.11
CA SER A 6 7.77 -17.48 4.81
C SER A 6 6.62 -17.20 3.84
N GLY A 7 6.03 -15.99 3.88
CA GLY A 7 4.91 -15.57 3.04
C GLY A 7 5.39 -14.82 1.81
N ALA A 8 4.64 -14.90 0.72
CA ALA A 8 4.86 -14.00 -0.41
C ALA A 8 4.74 -12.53 0.04
N PRO A 9 5.52 -11.61 -0.53
CA PRO A 9 5.42 -10.20 -0.19
C PRO A 9 4.02 -9.65 -0.56
N PRO A 10 3.45 -8.74 0.25
CA PRO A 10 2.15 -8.14 -0.05
C PRO A 10 2.22 -7.27 -1.30
N VAL A 11 1.11 -7.22 -2.05
CA VAL A 11 0.92 -6.34 -3.20
C VAL A 11 0.13 -5.12 -2.77
N VAL A 12 0.71 -3.95 -2.99
CA VAL A 12 0.18 -2.67 -2.52
C VAL A 12 -0.01 -1.73 -3.69
N LEU A 13 -1.20 -1.14 -3.79
CA LEU A 13 -1.51 -0.10 -4.76
C LEU A 13 -1.20 1.27 -4.13
N VAL A 14 -0.34 2.06 -4.76
CA VAL A 14 -0.03 3.43 -4.35
C VAL A 14 -0.60 4.40 -5.38
N PHE A 15 -1.40 5.35 -4.92
CA PHE A 15 -2.01 6.36 -5.79
C PHE A 15 -2.20 7.67 -5.02
N GLY A 16 -2.30 8.78 -5.75
CA GLY A 16 -2.39 10.10 -5.14
C GLY A 16 -2.17 11.21 -6.16
N LEU A 17 -2.44 12.45 -5.75
CA LEU A 17 -2.36 13.60 -6.64
C LEU A 17 -0.92 14.00 -6.96
N GLN A 18 0.02 13.65 -6.08
CA GLN A 18 1.42 14.02 -6.15
C GLN A 18 2.26 12.85 -6.71
N ASP A 19 2.29 12.69 -8.04
CA ASP A 19 2.98 11.58 -8.74
C ASP A 19 4.44 11.38 -8.28
N GLY A 20 5.19 12.47 -8.06
CA GLY A 20 6.56 12.39 -7.56
C GLY A 20 6.69 11.76 -6.16
N ALA A 21 5.80 12.12 -5.24
CA ALA A 21 5.78 11.58 -3.88
C ALA A 21 5.29 10.12 -3.88
N ALA A 22 4.29 9.81 -4.70
CA ALA A 22 3.77 8.46 -4.85
C ALA A 22 4.83 7.51 -5.43
N ARG A 23 5.58 7.92 -6.46
CA ARG A 23 6.72 7.16 -6.99
C ARG A 23 7.88 7.04 -6.02
N TRP A 24 8.14 8.07 -5.21
CA TRP A 24 9.12 7.99 -4.14
C TRP A 24 8.72 6.90 -3.13
N LEU A 25 7.46 6.90 -2.68
CA LEU A 25 6.96 5.92 -1.72
C LEU A 25 7.00 4.49 -2.28
N THR A 26 6.57 4.30 -3.52
CA THR A 26 6.64 3.00 -4.21
C THR A 26 8.06 2.40 -4.16
N ARG A 27 9.09 3.21 -4.42
CA ARG A 27 10.49 2.76 -4.34
C ARG A 27 10.91 2.42 -2.91
N ARG A 28 10.51 3.23 -1.93
CA ARG A 28 10.81 2.98 -0.51
C ARG A 28 10.17 1.69 0.00
N LEU A 29 8.92 1.44 -0.35
CA LEU A 29 8.23 0.19 -0.01
C LEU A 29 8.87 -1.04 -0.65
N ARG A 30 9.32 -0.94 -1.90
CA ARG A 30 10.06 -2.04 -2.56
C ARG A 30 11.41 -2.31 -1.90
N ALA A 31 12.12 -1.27 -1.46
CA ALA A 31 13.34 -1.43 -0.69
C ALA A 31 13.08 -2.12 0.66
N ALA A 32 11.88 -1.96 1.22
CA ALA A 32 11.40 -2.68 2.42
C ALA A 32 10.85 -4.09 2.12
N GLY A 33 10.86 -4.55 0.87
CA GLY A 33 10.42 -5.89 0.47
C GLY A 33 8.95 -6.02 0.06
N VAL A 34 8.25 -4.91 -0.16
CA VAL A 34 6.84 -4.90 -0.57
C VAL A 34 6.72 -4.84 -2.09
N VAL A 35 5.74 -5.54 -2.68
CA VAL A 35 5.38 -5.37 -4.10
C VAL A 35 4.49 -4.13 -4.24
N ALA A 36 5.08 -2.94 -4.19
CA ALA A 36 4.35 -1.69 -4.38
C ALA A 36 4.21 -1.34 -5.87
N VAL A 37 3.02 -0.93 -6.30
CA VAL A 37 2.72 -0.51 -7.68
C VAL A 37 2.05 0.85 -7.68
N HIS A 38 2.51 1.75 -8.55
CA HIS A 38 1.92 3.08 -8.69
C HIS A 38 0.77 3.06 -9.71
N LEU A 39 -0.44 3.47 -9.32
CA LEU A 39 -1.58 3.49 -10.24
C LEU A 39 -1.72 4.82 -10.98
N PRO A 40 -1.96 4.79 -12.30
CA PRO A 40 -2.32 5.98 -13.03
C PRO A 40 -3.76 6.43 -12.68
N PRO A 41 -4.06 7.74 -12.75
CA PRO A 41 -5.39 8.29 -12.43
C PRO A 41 -6.49 7.90 -13.44
N ASP A 42 -6.14 7.44 -14.63
CA ASP A 42 -7.03 7.18 -15.76
C ASP A 42 -7.17 5.68 -16.07
N LEU A 43 -6.95 4.82 -15.08
CA LEU A 43 -7.10 3.37 -15.22
C LEU A 43 -8.57 3.02 -15.57
N PRO A 44 -8.85 2.34 -16.69
CA PRO A 44 -10.21 1.95 -17.04
C PRO A 44 -10.85 1.06 -15.98
N LEU A 45 -12.16 1.22 -15.72
CA LEU A 45 -12.87 0.50 -14.66
C LEU A 45 -12.65 -1.03 -14.65
N PRO A 46 -12.73 -1.77 -15.76
CA PRO A 46 -12.46 -3.22 -15.75
C PRO A 46 -11.03 -3.58 -15.30
N ALA A 47 -10.06 -2.72 -15.63
CA ALA A 47 -8.69 -2.87 -15.18
C ALA A 47 -8.56 -2.53 -13.69
N ALA A 48 -9.18 -1.45 -13.23
CA ALA A 48 -9.23 -1.07 -11.81
C ALA A 48 -9.81 -2.17 -10.93
N GLN A 49 -10.94 -2.75 -11.31
CA GLN A 49 -11.57 -3.88 -10.61
C GLN A 49 -10.60 -5.05 -10.44
N SER A 50 -9.94 -5.45 -11.55
CA SER A 50 -9.03 -6.58 -11.55
C SER A 50 -7.76 -6.32 -10.73
N VAL A 51 -7.23 -5.10 -10.80
CA VAL A 51 -6.03 -4.67 -10.06
C VAL A 51 -6.32 -4.57 -8.55
N CYS A 52 -7.44 -3.96 -8.15
CA CYS A 52 -7.86 -3.91 -6.74
C CYS A 52 -8.16 -5.31 -6.18
N ALA A 53 -8.77 -6.19 -6.98
CA ALA A 53 -8.99 -7.58 -6.59
C ALA A 53 -7.67 -8.38 -6.44
N ALA A 54 -6.59 -7.97 -7.09
CA ALA A 54 -5.29 -8.63 -7.00
C ALA A 54 -4.39 -8.08 -5.88
N ALA A 55 -4.71 -6.91 -5.32
CA ALA A 55 -3.95 -6.26 -4.24
C ALA A 55 -4.31 -6.81 -2.86
N ASP A 56 -3.44 -6.59 -1.87
CA ASP A 56 -3.77 -6.80 -0.46
C ASP A 56 -4.10 -5.48 0.25
N ALA A 57 -3.53 -4.37 -0.21
CA ALA A 57 -3.79 -3.05 0.33
C ALA A 57 -3.78 -1.96 -0.75
N GLY A 58 -4.47 -0.86 -0.45
CA GLY A 58 -4.38 0.38 -1.20
C GLY A 58 -3.96 1.55 -0.32
N MET A 59 -3.20 2.47 -0.92
CA MET A 59 -2.59 3.62 -0.27
C MET A 59 -2.90 4.89 -1.06
N HIS A 60 -3.74 5.75 -0.49
CA HIS A 60 -4.04 7.07 -1.03
C HIS A 60 -3.12 8.11 -0.40
N LEU A 61 -2.10 8.55 -1.13
CA LEU A 61 -1.16 9.58 -0.69
C LEU A 61 -1.67 10.99 -1.03
N PHE A 62 -1.60 11.91 -0.08
CA PHE A 62 -1.79 13.33 -0.35
C PHE A 62 -0.96 14.24 0.57
N SER A 63 -0.72 15.48 0.11
CA SER A 63 0.00 16.50 0.85
C SER A 63 -0.93 17.28 1.78
N ALA A 64 -0.58 17.42 3.05
CA ALA A 64 -1.30 18.24 4.03
C ALA A 64 -1.39 19.72 3.59
N GLY A 65 -0.43 20.21 2.81
CA GLY A 65 -0.44 21.57 2.26
C GLY A 65 -1.32 21.74 1.01
N GLN A 66 -1.63 20.66 0.29
CA GLN A 66 -2.42 20.71 -0.96
C GLN A 66 -3.83 20.13 -0.81
N GLY A 67 -4.07 19.34 0.23
CA GLY A 67 -5.33 18.66 0.48
C GLY A 67 -5.59 17.50 -0.47
N MET A 68 -6.85 17.07 -0.48
CA MET A 68 -7.33 15.88 -1.17
C MET A 68 -8.53 16.20 -2.07
N ASP A 69 -8.66 15.51 -3.19
CA ASP A 69 -9.82 15.55 -4.08
C ASP A 69 -10.41 14.14 -4.30
N GLY A 70 -11.57 14.07 -4.96
CA GLY A 70 -12.29 12.80 -5.20
C GLY A 70 -11.80 11.97 -6.39
N ARG A 71 -10.64 12.28 -7.00
CA ARG A 71 -10.18 11.63 -8.24
C ARG A 71 -10.02 10.12 -8.10
N TYR A 72 -9.61 9.66 -6.93
CA TYR A 72 -9.36 8.24 -6.64
C TYR A 72 -10.48 7.60 -5.82
N LEU A 73 -11.65 8.26 -5.69
CA LEU A 73 -12.78 7.73 -4.93
C LEU A 73 -13.25 6.36 -5.46
N GLU A 74 -13.32 6.19 -6.77
CA GLU A 74 -13.72 4.91 -7.38
C GLU A 74 -12.72 3.79 -7.05
N ILE A 75 -11.41 4.06 -7.11
CA ILE A 75 -10.37 3.10 -6.71
C ILE A 75 -10.50 2.74 -5.23
N TRP A 76 -10.73 3.75 -4.38
CA TRP A 76 -10.91 3.56 -2.94
C TRP A 76 -12.12 2.68 -2.61
N GLN A 77 -13.27 2.92 -3.26
CA GLN A 77 -14.47 2.13 -3.10
C GLN A 77 -14.28 0.68 -3.58
N LEU A 78 -13.60 0.48 -4.72
CA LEU A 78 -13.27 -0.86 -5.21
C LEU A 78 -12.37 -1.65 -4.24
N LEU A 79 -11.45 -0.97 -3.56
CA LEU A 79 -10.63 -1.58 -2.50
C LEU A 79 -11.49 -1.98 -1.29
N ALA A 80 -12.43 -1.12 -0.89
CA ALA A 80 -13.35 -1.38 0.20
C ALA A 80 -14.28 -2.58 -0.10
N GLU A 81 -14.87 -2.60 -1.29
CA GLU A 81 -15.72 -3.71 -1.77
C GLU A 81 -14.96 -5.04 -1.84
N ALA A 82 -13.66 -4.99 -2.19
CA ALA A 82 -12.80 -6.17 -2.21
C ALA A 82 -12.23 -6.53 -0.82
N GLY A 83 -12.58 -5.81 0.25
CA GLY A 83 -12.11 -6.05 1.60
C GLY A 83 -10.60 -5.88 1.77
N ARG A 84 -9.98 -4.97 1.02
CA ARG A 84 -8.52 -4.73 1.06
C ARG A 84 -8.17 -3.74 2.16
N ALA A 85 -7.01 -3.90 2.78
CA ALA A 85 -6.53 -2.91 3.75
C ALA A 85 -6.39 -1.54 3.07
N ARG A 86 -6.77 -0.47 3.77
CA ARG A 86 -6.86 0.88 3.21
C ARG A 86 -6.11 1.87 4.08
N TYR A 87 -5.15 2.56 3.49
CA TYR A 87 -4.33 3.56 4.15
C TYR A 87 -4.42 4.90 3.41
N VAL A 88 -4.70 5.95 4.15
CA VAL A 88 -4.53 7.33 3.72
C VAL A 88 -3.17 7.79 4.23
N LEU A 89 -2.30 8.18 3.32
CA LEU A 89 -0.94 8.59 3.65
C LEU A 89 -0.85 10.11 3.55
N VAL A 90 -0.48 10.76 4.65
CA VAL A 90 -0.41 12.21 4.76
C VAL A 90 1.05 12.64 4.81
N HIS A 91 1.47 13.45 3.85
CA HIS A 91 2.83 14.01 3.81
C HIS A 91 2.86 15.53 3.79
N ASP A 92 4.06 16.11 3.85
CA ASP A 92 4.28 17.56 4.00
C ASP A 92 3.62 18.14 5.26
N LEU A 93 3.66 17.38 6.36
CA LEU A 93 3.23 17.86 7.68
C LEU A 93 4.23 18.91 8.19
N GLY A 94 3.71 19.99 8.75
CA GLY A 94 4.48 21.03 9.40
C GLY A 94 3.59 22.10 10.06
N PRO A 95 4.19 23.10 10.69
CA PRO A 95 3.46 24.08 11.52
C PRO A 95 2.43 24.93 10.77
N ALA A 96 2.57 25.05 9.45
CA ALA A 96 1.71 25.85 8.59
C ALA A 96 0.75 25.01 7.74
N THR A 97 0.73 23.69 7.91
CA THR A 97 -0.14 22.77 7.18
C THR A 97 -1.14 22.13 8.12
N LEU A 98 -2.06 21.33 7.57
CA LEU A 98 -2.93 20.49 8.37
C LEU A 98 -2.09 19.56 9.25
N ASP A 99 -2.57 19.29 10.46
CA ASP A 99 -2.09 18.14 11.23
C ASP A 99 -2.75 16.84 10.69
N VAL A 100 -2.30 15.68 11.19
CA VAL A 100 -2.79 14.39 10.70
C VAL A 100 -4.26 14.14 11.08
N ASN A 101 -4.76 14.70 12.18
CA ASN A 101 -6.16 14.55 12.60
C ASN A 101 -7.09 15.35 11.68
N GLU A 102 -6.71 16.58 11.35
CA GLU A 102 -7.42 17.39 10.37
C GLU A 102 -7.39 16.76 8.98
N ALA A 103 -6.22 16.23 8.57
CA ALA A 103 -6.05 15.51 7.32
C ALA A 103 -6.92 14.25 7.24
N ALA A 104 -6.98 13.46 8.32
CA ALA A 104 -7.87 12.29 8.44
C ALA A 104 -9.33 12.71 8.30
N ALA A 105 -9.77 13.77 8.99
CA ALA A 105 -11.13 14.27 8.90
C ALA A 105 -11.50 14.78 7.48
N ILE A 106 -10.56 15.35 6.74
CA ILE A 106 -10.78 15.71 5.32
C ILE A 106 -10.92 14.45 4.48
N ALA A 107 -9.99 13.49 4.64
CA ALA A 107 -10.03 12.24 3.91
C ALA A 107 -11.35 11.51 4.15
N SER A 108 -11.85 11.47 5.39
CA SER A 108 -13.13 10.81 5.68
C SER A 108 -14.32 11.41 4.92
N ARG A 109 -14.32 12.74 4.74
CA ARG A 109 -15.38 13.42 3.99
C ARG A 109 -15.27 13.19 2.49
N VAL A 110 -14.05 13.15 1.95
CA VAL A 110 -13.82 12.97 0.51
C VAL A 110 -14.02 11.52 0.09
N LEU A 111 -13.57 10.58 0.91
CA LEU A 111 -13.62 9.14 0.65
C LEU A 111 -14.93 8.48 1.08
N GLU A 112 -15.78 9.22 1.79
CA GLU A 112 -17.06 8.74 2.31
C GLU A 112 -16.91 7.51 3.23
N GLU A 113 -15.81 7.47 4.00
CA GLU A 113 -15.45 6.40 4.93
C GLU A 113 -14.75 6.98 6.17
N ASP A 114 -14.97 6.43 7.35
CA ASP A 114 -14.26 6.88 8.56
C ASP A 114 -12.77 6.47 8.50
N VAL A 115 -11.90 7.45 8.29
CA VAL A 115 -10.44 7.32 8.33
C VAL A 115 -9.92 7.66 9.72
N LEU A 116 -9.24 6.71 10.37
CA LEU A 116 -8.79 6.83 11.76
C LEU A 116 -7.29 7.17 11.84
N THR A 117 -6.93 8.18 12.63
CA THR A 117 -5.53 8.50 12.91
C THR A 117 -4.85 7.31 13.59
N THR A 118 -3.88 6.71 12.90
CA THR A 118 -3.17 5.51 13.38
C THR A 118 -1.72 5.82 13.74
N THR A 119 -1.17 6.90 13.20
CA THR A 119 0.18 7.35 13.56
C THR A 119 0.23 8.87 13.70
N LEU A 120 1.03 9.35 14.66
CA LEU A 120 1.34 10.76 14.85
C LEU A 120 2.82 11.05 14.54
N PRO A 121 3.16 12.23 13.99
CA PRO A 121 4.54 12.60 13.72
C PRO A 121 5.33 12.75 15.03
N LEU A 122 6.52 12.16 15.07
CA LEU A 122 7.55 12.52 16.06
C LEU A 122 8.38 13.66 15.48
N LEU A 123 8.47 14.77 16.23
CA LEU A 123 9.15 15.98 15.79
C LEU A 123 10.50 16.14 16.49
N ASP A 124 11.49 16.69 15.78
CA ASP A 124 12.70 17.23 16.37
C ASP A 124 12.53 18.69 16.82
N ASP A 125 13.60 19.28 17.33
CA ASP A 125 13.63 20.67 17.83
C ASP A 125 13.34 21.71 16.73
N ASP A 126 13.56 21.37 15.45
CA ASP A 126 13.31 22.22 14.29
C ASP A 126 11.92 21.95 13.67
N GLU A 127 11.05 21.21 14.38
CA GLU A 127 9.71 20.80 13.96
C GLU A 127 9.73 19.89 12.70
N GLY A 128 10.86 19.25 12.42
CA GLY A 128 11.03 18.24 11.38
C GLY A 128 10.52 16.87 11.83
N VAL A 129 9.85 16.14 10.93
CA VAL A 129 9.36 14.79 11.23
C VAL A 129 10.51 13.78 11.19
N ILE A 130 10.88 13.25 12.35
CA ILE A 130 11.99 12.30 12.53
C ILE A 130 11.55 10.85 12.72
N GLY A 131 10.25 10.61 12.91
CA GLY A 131 9.69 9.28 13.12
C GLY A 131 8.17 9.35 13.23
N VAL A 132 7.56 8.23 13.57
CA VAL A 132 6.13 8.15 13.87
C VAL A 132 5.88 7.43 15.18
N LEU A 133 4.87 7.90 15.90
CA LEU A 133 4.29 7.23 17.06
C LEU A 133 3.07 6.45 16.60
N ASP A 134 3.05 5.15 16.86
CA ASP A 134 1.88 4.31 16.67
C ASP A 134 0.84 4.62 17.75
N VAL A 135 -0.38 5.00 17.37
CA VAL A 135 -1.45 5.37 18.31
C VAL A 135 -2.00 4.16 19.07
N GLY A 136 -2.00 2.97 18.47
CA GLY A 136 -2.54 1.75 19.05
C GLY A 136 -1.56 1.10 20.03
N THR A 137 -0.30 0.94 19.63
CA THR A 137 0.73 0.30 20.45
C THR A 137 1.52 1.27 21.33
N ARG A 138 1.52 2.57 20.97
CA ARG A 138 2.35 3.64 21.56
C ARG A 138 3.85 3.45 21.33
N GLU A 139 4.23 2.54 20.45
CA GLU A 139 5.61 2.34 20.03
C GLU A 139 6.06 3.44 19.05
N GLN A 140 7.36 3.72 19.05
CA GLN A 140 7.97 4.74 18.19
C GLN A 140 8.77 4.07 17.09
N TYR A 141 8.58 4.52 15.84
CA TYR A 141 9.23 3.97 14.65
C TYR A 141 10.07 5.05 13.98
N PHE A 142 11.35 4.76 13.77
CA PHE A 142 12.32 5.67 13.16
C PHE A 142 12.76 5.20 11.76
N PRO A 143 13.17 6.13 10.86
CA PRO A 143 13.56 5.80 9.48
C PRO A 143 14.79 4.89 9.33
N ASP A 144 15.57 4.71 10.38
CA ASP A 144 16.73 3.82 10.41
C ASP A 144 16.37 2.37 10.78
N GLY A 145 15.08 2.09 10.99
CA GLY A 145 14.55 0.80 11.43
C GLY A 145 14.62 0.59 12.94
N THR A 146 15.01 1.60 13.70
CA THR A 146 14.96 1.56 15.17
C THR A 146 13.51 1.67 15.63
N HIS A 147 13.11 0.75 16.51
CA HIS A 147 11.79 0.74 17.14
C HIS A 147 11.99 0.89 18.66
N GLU A 148 11.34 1.89 19.26
CA GLU A 148 11.40 2.12 20.70
C GLU A 148 10.07 1.83 21.38
N ALA A 149 10.17 1.36 22.62
CA ALA A 149 9.02 1.05 23.46
C ALA A 149 8.21 2.32 23.80
N PRO A 150 6.96 2.16 24.27
CA PRO A 150 6.14 3.27 24.74
C PRO A 150 6.83 4.10 25.82
N ARG A 151 6.59 5.41 25.75
CA ARG A 151 6.98 6.37 26.78
C ARG A 151 5.74 7.01 27.39
N ASP A 152 5.78 7.26 28.69
CA ASP A 152 4.63 7.77 29.45
C ASP A 152 4.17 9.15 28.93
N ASP A 153 5.10 10.04 28.60
CA ASP A 153 4.82 11.39 28.11
C ASP A 153 4.08 11.40 26.76
N PHE A 154 4.40 10.47 25.86
CA PHE A 154 3.66 10.29 24.62
C PHE A 154 2.33 9.56 24.81
N SER A 155 2.27 8.62 25.75
CA SER A 155 1.06 7.85 26.03
C SER A 155 -0.10 8.72 26.48
N ASP A 156 0.19 9.70 27.34
CA ASP A 156 -0.80 10.67 27.81
C ASP A 156 -1.23 11.62 26.67
N ALA A 157 -0.31 11.96 25.77
CA ALA A 157 -0.57 12.89 24.68
C ALA A 157 -1.49 12.31 23.59
N VAL A 158 -1.53 10.98 23.44
CA VAL A 158 -2.31 10.29 22.38
C VAL A 158 -3.56 9.58 22.89
N GLU A 159 -3.91 9.75 24.15
CA GLU A 159 -4.98 8.99 24.81
C GLU A 159 -6.32 9.12 24.06
N ALA A 160 -6.63 10.32 23.55
CA ALA A 160 -7.88 10.57 22.83
C ALA A 160 -7.95 9.80 21.49
N GLU A 161 -6.87 9.85 20.71
CA GLU A 161 -6.73 9.12 19.45
C GLU A 161 -6.73 7.60 19.71
N THR A 162 -6.04 7.14 20.75
CA THR A 162 -6.05 5.73 21.13
C THR A 162 -7.47 5.27 21.46
N ASN A 163 -8.21 5.99 22.30
CA ASN A 163 -9.58 5.61 22.66
C ASN A 163 -10.49 5.54 21.43
N THR A 164 -10.39 6.52 20.52
CA THR A 164 -11.17 6.54 19.28
C THR A 164 -10.86 5.32 18.40
N LEU A 165 -9.58 4.97 18.26
CA LEU A 165 -9.14 3.83 17.46
C LEU A 165 -9.59 2.49 18.06
N PHE A 166 -9.50 2.33 19.39
CA PHE A 166 -9.95 1.12 20.08
C PHE A 166 -11.47 0.97 20.07
N ASP A 167 -12.23 2.05 20.27
CA ASP A 167 -13.69 2.01 20.19
C ASP A 167 -14.18 1.55 18.80
N ALA A 168 -13.53 2.03 17.73
CA ALA A 168 -13.83 1.61 16.37
C ALA A 168 -13.48 0.14 16.11
N ALA A 169 -12.35 -0.33 16.64
CA ALA A 169 -11.91 -1.72 16.52
C ALA A 169 -12.84 -2.68 17.30
N ASP A 170 -13.25 -2.29 18.50
CA ASP A 170 -14.21 -3.05 19.32
C ASP A 170 -15.57 -3.17 18.63
N ALA A 171 -16.00 -2.13 17.90
CA ALA A 171 -17.26 -2.16 17.14
C ALA A 171 -17.27 -3.21 16.02
N VAL A 172 -16.10 -3.60 15.50
CA VAL A 172 -15.94 -4.68 14.50
C VAL A 172 -15.42 -5.98 15.10
N GLY A 173 -15.19 -6.02 16.42
CA GLY A 173 -14.80 -7.22 17.17
C GLY A 173 -13.36 -7.67 16.94
N ALA A 174 -12.45 -6.74 16.64
CA ALA A 174 -11.04 -7.02 16.36
C ALA A 174 -10.11 -6.02 17.09
N GLY A 175 -8.81 -6.32 17.15
CA GLY A 175 -7.81 -5.34 17.60
C GLY A 175 -7.57 -4.27 16.52
N PRO A 176 -7.12 -3.05 16.87
CA PRO A 176 -6.97 -1.94 15.92
C PRO A 176 -6.22 -2.29 14.62
N HIS A 177 -5.01 -2.82 14.74
CA HIS A 177 -4.21 -3.16 13.56
C HIS A 177 -4.74 -4.38 12.80
N ASP A 178 -5.43 -5.29 13.48
CA ASP A 178 -6.08 -6.43 12.82
C ASP A 178 -7.27 -5.94 11.97
N ALA A 179 -8.12 -5.08 12.54
CA ALA A 179 -9.26 -4.48 11.83
C ALA A 179 -8.82 -3.69 10.58
N ILE A 180 -7.70 -2.94 10.67
CA ILE A 180 -7.10 -2.25 9.51
C ILE A 180 -6.58 -3.25 8.47
N ARG A 181 -5.79 -4.26 8.90
CA ARG A 181 -5.21 -5.28 8.00
C ARG A 181 -6.28 -6.12 7.31
N GLU A 182 -7.41 -6.35 7.96
CA GLU A 182 -8.56 -7.07 7.43
C GLU A 182 -9.48 -6.18 6.57
N GLY A 183 -9.12 -4.90 6.40
CA GLY A 183 -9.86 -3.96 5.55
C GLY A 183 -11.19 -3.49 6.13
N GLN A 184 -11.42 -3.70 7.43
CA GLN A 184 -12.63 -3.27 8.14
C GLN A 184 -12.57 -1.79 8.54
N LEU A 185 -11.37 -1.26 8.79
CA LEU A 185 -11.13 0.14 9.13
C LEU A 185 -10.10 0.76 8.18
N ALA A 186 -10.25 2.04 7.88
CA ALA A 186 -9.27 2.82 7.13
C ALA A 186 -8.35 3.61 8.07
N ALA A 187 -7.06 3.67 7.73
CA ALA A 187 -6.03 4.27 8.59
C ALA A 187 -5.41 5.51 7.96
N ALA A 188 -5.33 6.62 8.71
CA ALA A 188 -4.47 7.75 8.39
C ALA A 188 -3.07 7.54 8.97
N VAL A 189 -2.06 7.63 8.10
CA VAL A 189 -0.65 7.37 8.41
C VAL A 189 0.20 8.56 8.01
N THR A 190 1.10 8.96 8.90
CA THR A 190 2.08 10.01 8.70
C THR A 190 3.22 9.49 7.84
N ILE A 191 3.57 10.22 6.78
CA ILE A 191 4.72 9.95 5.93
C ILE A 191 5.52 11.24 5.76
N ASP A 192 6.83 11.22 6.00
CA ASP A 192 7.71 12.33 5.61
C ASP A 192 8.66 11.91 4.48
N THR A 193 8.59 12.64 3.37
CA THR A 193 9.36 12.33 2.16
C THR A 193 10.84 12.71 2.25
N ARG A 194 11.23 13.50 3.27
CA ARG A 194 12.61 13.96 3.49
C ARG A 194 13.37 12.97 4.37
N SER A 195 12.79 12.56 5.49
CA SER A 195 13.38 11.63 6.45
C SER A 195 13.07 10.17 6.13
N GLY A 196 11.94 9.89 5.49
CA GLY A 196 11.43 8.53 5.29
C GLY A 196 10.62 8.01 6.48
N ALA A 197 10.27 8.86 7.44
CA ALA A 197 9.43 8.49 8.58
C ALA A 197 8.09 7.87 8.12
N GLY A 198 7.65 6.86 8.86
CA GLY A 198 6.40 6.13 8.61
C GLY A 198 6.50 4.98 7.60
N VAL A 199 7.56 4.90 6.78
CA VAL A 199 7.72 3.79 5.80
C VAL A 199 7.88 2.45 6.50
N ASP A 200 8.73 2.36 7.52
CA ASP A 200 8.99 1.11 8.26
C ASP A 200 7.77 0.67 9.06
N TRP A 201 7.06 1.62 9.69
CA TRP A 201 5.77 1.34 10.33
C TRP A 201 4.79 0.75 9.31
N LEU A 202 4.66 1.39 8.15
CA LEU A 202 3.72 0.95 7.12
C LEU A 202 4.07 -0.47 6.65
N ALA A 203 5.33 -0.75 6.34
CA ALA A 203 5.78 -2.07 5.91
C ALA A 203 5.52 -3.16 6.98
N ALA A 204 5.70 -2.84 8.27
CA ALA A 204 5.43 -3.76 9.37
C ALA A 204 3.94 -4.02 9.62
N HIS A 205 3.07 -3.10 9.20
CA HIS A 205 1.62 -3.15 9.44
C HIS A 205 0.78 -3.54 8.22
N LEU A 206 1.43 -3.99 7.13
CA LEU A 206 0.73 -4.52 5.97
C LEU A 206 0.08 -5.88 6.27
N PRO A 207 -1.06 -6.20 5.62
CA PRO A 207 -1.62 -7.53 5.67
C PRO A 207 -0.65 -8.57 5.08
N ALA A 208 -0.74 -9.81 5.57
CA ALA A 208 -0.07 -10.92 4.92
C ALA A 208 -0.66 -11.14 3.51
N ARG A 209 0.19 -11.51 2.54
CA ARG A 209 -0.25 -11.74 1.16
C ARG A 209 -1.31 -12.83 1.10
N SER A 210 -2.49 -12.47 0.57
CA SER A 210 -3.48 -13.44 0.11
C SER A 210 -3.19 -13.81 -1.34
N VAL A 211 -3.19 -15.10 -1.69
CA VAL A 211 -3.03 -15.50 -3.10
C VAL A 211 -4.29 -15.05 -3.86
N PRO A 212 -4.17 -14.16 -4.87
CA PRO A 212 -5.33 -13.69 -5.62
C PRO A 212 -5.91 -14.85 -6.43
N ALA A 213 -7.18 -14.77 -6.82
CA ALA A 213 -7.85 -15.84 -7.55
C ALA A 213 -7.29 -16.05 -8.97
N ALA A 214 -6.67 -15.03 -9.56
CA ALA A 214 -6.08 -15.06 -10.89
C ALA A 214 -4.72 -14.35 -10.90
N SER A 215 -3.86 -14.75 -11.84
CA SER A 215 -2.63 -14.01 -12.12
C SER A 215 -2.98 -12.72 -12.86
N THR A 216 -2.69 -11.55 -12.30
CA THR A 216 -3.16 -10.26 -12.82
C THR A 216 -2.00 -9.37 -13.27
N VAL A 217 -2.11 -8.77 -14.45
CA VAL A 217 -1.17 -7.76 -14.96
C VAL A 217 -1.34 -6.44 -14.19
N LEU A 218 -0.26 -5.96 -13.58
CA LEU A 218 -0.17 -4.75 -12.79
C LEU A 218 0.76 -3.72 -13.47
N PRO A 219 0.59 -2.42 -13.19
CA PRO A 219 1.53 -1.42 -13.69
C PRO A 219 2.92 -1.63 -13.09
N GLY A 220 3.94 -1.49 -13.93
CA GLY A 220 5.33 -1.35 -13.49
C GLY A 220 5.80 0.09 -13.53
N ASP A 221 7.10 0.31 -13.31
CA ASP A 221 7.70 1.64 -13.38
C ASP A 221 7.80 2.17 -14.81
N ASP A 222 8.01 1.24 -15.74
CA ASP A 222 8.01 1.45 -17.19
C ASP A 222 6.77 0.80 -17.79
N VAL A 223 6.18 1.45 -18.80
CA VAL A 223 5.00 0.96 -19.51
C VAL A 223 5.28 -0.38 -20.18
N ASP A 224 6.53 -0.63 -20.59
CA ASP A 224 6.95 -1.86 -21.25
C ASP A 224 7.31 -3.00 -20.27
N GLN A 225 7.20 -2.76 -18.96
CA GLN A 225 7.62 -3.69 -17.92
C GLN A 225 6.54 -3.88 -16.85
N PRO A 226 5.40 -4.50 -17.19
CA PRO A 226 4.35 -4.75 -16.22
C PRO A 226 4.81 -5.71 -15.12
N LEU A 227 4.15 -5.59 -13.98
CA LEU A 227 4.27 -6.52 -12.88
C LEU A 227 3.16 -7.57 -13.00
N ILE A 228 3.36 -8.76 -12.43
CA ILE A 228 2.29 -9.78 -12.37
C ILE A 228 2.07 -10.14 -10.91
N ALA A 229 0.86 -9.96 -10.42
CA ALA A 229 0.45 -10.58 -9.17
C ALA A 229 0.11 -12.04 -9.45
N ALA A 230 0.99 -12.97 -9.05
CA ALA A 230 0.77 -14.39 -9.28
C ALA A 230 -0.46 -14.93 -8.52
N GLY A 231 -1.37 -15.57 -9.26
CA GLY A 231 -2.51 -16.33 -8.72
C GLY A 231 -2.13 -17.77 -8.36
N PRO A 232 -3.11 -18.66 -8.12
CA PRO A 232 -2.87 -19.99 -7.58
C PRO A 232 -2.12 -20.91 -8.56
N GLN A 233 -2.20 -20.60 -9.85
CA GLN A 233 -1.52 -21.34 -10.92
C GLN A 233 -0.09 -20.85 -11.18
N GLY A 234 0.34 -19.77 -10.54
CA GLY A 234 1.65 -19.16 -10.78
C GLY A 234 1.77 -18.53 -12.17
N CYS A 235 3.02 -18.29 -12.60
CA CYS A 235 3.37 -17.79 -13.92
C CYS A 235 4.59 -18.56 -14.44
N ALA A 236 4.48 -19.15 -15.64
CA ALA A 236 5.57 -19.88 -16.28
C ALA A 236 6.14 -19.08 -17.46
N LEU A 237 7.43 -19.26 -17.75
CA LEU A 237 8.02 -18.74 -18.98
C LEU A 237 7.37 -19.40 -20.20
N GLY A 238 7.15 -18.64 -21.26
CA GLY A 238 6.58 -19.13 -22.50
C GLY A 238 5.26 -18.46 -22.90
N PRO A 239 4.53 -19.05 -23.86
CA PRO A 239 3.31 -18.47 -24.39
C PRO A 239 2.19 -18.47 -23.34
N CYS A 240 1.47 -17.37 -23.29
CA CYS A 240 0.33 -17.14 -22.40
C CYS A 240 -0.79 -16.45 -23.17
N LEU A 241 -1.99 -16.53 -22.61
CA LEU A 241 -3.13 -15.75 -23.04
C LEU A 241 -3.49 -14.74 -21.94
N THR A 242 -3.62 -13.48 -22.31
CA THR A 242 -4.16 -12.44 -21.44
C THR A 242 -5.63 -12.18 -21.74
N ILE A 243 -6.44 -11.99 -20.71
CA ILE A 243 -7.90 -11.83 -20.82
C ILE A 243 -8.32 -10.59 -20.02
N LEU A 244 -9.04 -9.65 -20.66
CA LEU A 244 -9.67 -8.51 -19.98
C LEU A 244 -11.09 -8.32 -20.52
N GLY A 245 -12.09 -8.62 -19.69
CA GLY A 245 -13.48 -8.70 -20.15
C GLY A 245 -13.64 -9.78 -21.22
N SER A 246 -14.02 -9.37 -22.44
CA SER A 246 -14.11 -10.27 -23.60
C SER A 246 -12.88 -10.21 -24.53
N ALA A 247 -11.94 -9.29 -24.28
CA ALA A 247 -10.74 -9.15 -25.09
C ALA A 247 -9.71 -10.19 -24.68
N THR A 248 -9.07 -10.81 -25.67
CA THR A 248 -7.98 -11.76 -25.47
C THR A 248 -6.76 -11.37 -26.31
N GLN A 249 -5.57 -11.67 -25.81
CA GLN A 249 -4.31 -11.39 -26.49
C GLN A 249 -3.30 -12.47 -26.15
N THR A 250 -2.60 -12.99 -27.16
CA THR A 250 -1.47 -13.92 -26.93
C THR A 250 -0.23 -13.11 -26.62
N VAL A 251 0.45 -13.46 -25.54
CA VAL A 251 1.69 -12.83 -25.06
C VAL A 251 2.71 -13.90 -24.72
N THR A 252 3.98 -13.52 -24.62
CA THR A 252 5.05 -14.42 -24.14
C THR A 252 5.69 -13.85 -22.89
N ILE A 253 5.80 -14.65 -21.83
CA ILE A 253 6.56 -14.34 -20.62
C ILE A 253 8.01 -14.75 -20.87
N SER A 254 8.93 -13.78 -20.91
CA SER A 254 10.34 -14.00 -21.29
C SER A 254 11.36 -13.87 -20.14
N ALA A 255 11.03 -13.16 -19.07
CA ALA A 255 11.89 -12.97 -17.90
C ALA A 255 11.07 -12.75 -16.63
N LEU A 256 11.55 -13.21 -15.47
CA LEU A 256 10.84 -13.14 -14.17
C LEU A 256 11.59 -12.39 -13.06
N SER A 257 12.92 -12.24 -13.17
CA SER A 257 13.80 -11.86 -12.06
C SER A 257 14.55 -10.54 -12.23
N ASP A 258 14.77 -10.08 -13.45
CA ASP A 258 15.80 -9.06 -13.73
C ASP A 258 15.32 -7.62 -13.51
N LEU A 259 14.10 -7.45 -12.97
CA LEU A 259 13.37 -6.17 -12.92
C LEU A 259 13.07 -5.68 -11.50
N LEU A 260 13.41 -6.45 -10.48
CA LEU A 260 13.06 -6.16 -9.09
C LEU A 260 14.29 -5.86 -8.24
N GLU A 261 14.09 -4.99 -7.24
CA GLU A 261 15.10 -4.70 -6.23
C GLU A 261 15.58 -5.99 -5.53
N PRO A 262 16.88 -6.14 -5.22
CA PRO A 262 17.42 -7.37 -4.61
C PRO A 262 16.71 -7.78 -3.31
N ALA A 263 16.26 -6.80 -2.51
CA ALA A 263 15.49 -7.03 -1.30
C ALA A 263 14.17 -7.75 -1.60
N LEU A 264 13.45 -7.32 -2.62
CA LEU A 264 12.19 -7.93 -3.04
C LEU A 264 12.41 -9.34 -3.61
N VAL A 265 13.45 -9.53 -4.43
CA VAL A 265 13.81 -10.86 -4.96
C VAL A 265 14.06 -11.86 -3.84
N SER A 266 14.74 -11.44 -2.76
CA SER A 266 15.04 -12.31 -1.62
C SER A 266 13.80 -12.76 -0.82
N GLN A 267 12.68 -12.05 -0.95
CA GLN A 267 11.44 -12.33 -0.24
C GLN A 267 10.43 -13.14 -1.08
N LEU A 268 10.65 -13.28 -2.38
CA LEU A 268 9.74 -14.05 -3.23
C LEU A 268 9.87 -15.56 -2.97
N PRO A 269 8.74 -16.28 -2.76
CA PRO A 269 8.75 -17.73 -2.76
C PRO A 269 9.32 -18.27 -4.07
N ALA A 270 9.89 -19.48 -4.03
CA ALA A 270 10.33 -20.16 -5.24
C ALA A 270 9.14 -20.32 -6.23
N GLY A 271 9.24 -19.71 -7.42
CA GLY A 271 8.19 -19.71 -8.43
C GLY A 271 7.15 -18.58 -8.32
N ALA A 272 7.24 -17.73 -7.29
CA ALA A 272 6.45 -16.50 -7.23
C ALA A 272 7.04 -15.48 -8.20
N VAL A 273 6.22 -15.02 -9.13
CA VAL A 273 6.56 -13.97 -10.08
C VAL A 273 5.93 -12.69 -9.57
N ALA A 274 6.74 -11.65 -9.38
CA ALA A 274 6.24 -10.30 -9.13
C ALA A 274 6.44 -9.38 -10.36
N ALA A 275 7.43 -9.65 -11.22
CA ALA A 275 7.69 -8.89 -12.44
C ALA A 275 7.91 -9.81 -13.63
N ALA A 276 7.40 -9.45 -14.80
CA ALA A 276 7.78 -10.15 -16.02
C ALA A 276 7.75 -9.26 -17.25
N ARG A 277 8.65 -9.55 -18.20
CA ARG A 277 8.55 -8.97 -19.54
C ARG A 277 7.54 -9.77 -20.37
N LEU A 278 6.45 -9.10 -20.71
CA LEU A 278 5.38 -9.59 -21.57
C LEU A 278 5.50 -8.96 -22.95
N GLU A 279 5.57 -9.78 -23.99
CA GLU A 279 5.59 -9.31 -25.37
C GLU A 279 4.49 -9.96 -26.21
N PRO A 280 3.60 -9.18 -26.86
CA PRO A 280 3.40 -7.73 -26.68
C PRO A 280 2.92 -7.38 -25.26
N VAL A 281 3.08 -6.11 -24.86
CA VAL A 281 2.61 -5.61 -23.56
C VAL A 281 1.07 -5.64 -23.52
N PRO A 282 0.45 -6.37 -22.58
CA PRO A 282 -1.00 -6.45 -22.48
C PRO A 282 -1.60 -5.26 -21.71
N ALA A 283 -2.92 -5.13 -21.78
CA ALA A 283 -3.65 -4.16 -20.98
C ALA A 283 -3.53 -4.46 -19.48
N LEU A 284 -3.42 -3.41 -18.66
CA LEU A 284 -3.44 -3.54 -17.20
C LEU A 284 -4.74 -4.20 -16.72
N GLY A 285 -4.66 -4.95 -15.62
CA GLY A 285 -5.77 -5.72 -15.07
C GLY A 285 -6.10 -7.00 -15.84
N SER A 286 -5.45 -7.28 -16.97
CA SER A 286 -5.67 -8.54 -17.68
C SER A 286 -5.27 -9.73 -16.81
N TRP A 287 -6.05 -10.81 -16.88
CA TRP A 287 -5.68 -12.09 -16.28
C TRP A 287 -4.72 -12.83 -17.20
N VAL A 288 -3.68 -13.44 -16.64
CA VAL A 288 -2.68 -14.23 -17.35
C VAL A 288 -2.99 -15.70 -17.18
N VAL A 289 -3.14 -16.41 -18.29
CA VAL A 289 -3.37 -17.86 -18.34
C VAL A 289 -2.25 -18.49 -19.16
N ALA A 290 -1.53 -19.45 -18.58
CA ALA A 290 -0.51 -20.19 -19.32
C ALA A 290 -1.18 -21.06 -20.40
N LEU A 291 -0.57 -21.10 -21.59
CA LEU A 291 -0.99 -22.01 -22.65
C LEU A 291 -0.11 -23.26 -22.53
N GLU A 292 -0.71 -24.39 -22.13
CA GLU A 292 -0.06 -25.71 -22.12
C GLU A 292 0.32 -26.18 -23.54
#